data_AF-A0A239IIB9-F1
#
_entry.id   AF-A0A239IIB9-F1
#
_cell.length_a   1.000
_cell.length_b   1.000
_cell.length_c   1.000
_cell.angle_alpha   90.00
_cell.angle_beta   90.00
_cell.angle_gamma   90.00
#
_symmetry.space_group_name_H-M   'P 1'
#
loop_
_entity.id
_entity.type
_entity.pdbx_description
1 polymer ?
#
loop_
_entity_poly.entity_id
_entity_poly.type
_entity_poly.pdbx_seq_one_letter_code
_entity_poly.pdbx_strand_id
1 'polypeptide(L)'
;MTSVRLDEHEHGKNNNLNLIRLILASLVILSHCWILLGGVETEPLYRLTGNLDLGGVSVIGFFFISGYLILKSGLRWSSPQHYVAARALRIFPALLLSVVLCAVVLGPFATKLSIPDYVLNPLTRQFFWQATLHKVHLALPGVFQDGRRLQEVNAPLWTLPTEWTMYTTVMTICLLHKWRFSLDRSAWRPARQSFSPSCLRCR
;
A
#
# COMPACT_ATOMS: atom_id res chain seq x y z
N MET A 1 -17.53 -33.52 12.81
CA MET A 1 -16.79 -32.65 11.87
C MET A 1 -16.71 -31.27 12.51
N THR A 2 -15.72 -31.09 13.37
CA THR A 2 -15.46 -29.84 14.08
C THR A 2 -14.97 -28.81 13.06
N SER A 3 -15.74 -27.76 12.84
CA SER A 3 -15.30 -26.62 12.05
C SER A 3 -14.15 -25.95 12.80
N VAL A 4 -12.92 -26.28 12.40
CA VAL A 4 -11.72 -25.61 12.90
C VAL A 4 -11.84 -24.15 12.51
N ARG A 5 -12.20 -23.31 13.48
CA ARG A 5 -12.29 -21.86 13.34
C ARG A 5 -10.87 -21.29 13.36
N LEU A 6 -10.50 -20.61 12.28
CA LEU A 6 -9.30 -19.77 12.08
C LEU A 6 -8.88 -18.94 13.30
N ASP A 7 -9.88 -18.60 14.08
CA ASP A 7 -9.96 -17.54 15.05
C ASP A 7 -9.37 -17.93 16.42
N GLU A 8 -9.42 -19.21 16.81
CA GLU A 8 -9.01 -19.65 18.16
C GLU A 8 -7.49 -19.73 18.34
N HIS A 9 -6.74 -20.10 17.30
CA HIS A 9 -5.29 -20.33 17.41
C HIS A 9 -4.43 -19.06 17.39
N GLU A 10 -5.10 -17.92 17.45
CA GLU A 10 -4.57 -16.66 17.03
C GLU A 10 -4.52 -15.77 18.31
N HIS A 11 -3.89 -16.27 19.37
CA HIS A 11 -3.66 -15.58 20.66
C HIS A 11 -2.16 -15.27 20.95
N GLY A 12 -1.24 -15.53 20.01
CA GLY A 12 0.21 -15.22 20.09
C GLY A 12 0.74 -14.27 19.00
N LYS A 13 -0.08 -13.31 18.56
CA LYS A 13 -0.40 -13.09 17.14
C LYS A 13 0.27 -11.92 16.39
N ASN A 14 1.40 -11.42 16.84
CA ASN A 14 2.14 -10.40 16.07
C ASN A 14 3.50 -10.88 15.54
N ASN A 15 4.09 -11.94 16.09
CA ASN A 15 5.49 -12.26 15.79
C ASN A 15 5.68 -12.95 14.44
N ASN A 16 4.82 -13.89 14.06
CA ASN A 16 5.03 -14.69 12.84
C ASN A 16 4.93 -13.84 11.56
N LEU A 17 3.97 -12.91 11.47
CA LEU A 17 3.87 -12.00 10.33
C LEU A 17 5.03 -10.99 10.30
N ASN A 18 5.50 -10.55 11.48
CA ASN A 18 6.67 -9.68 11.56
C ASN A 18 7.94 -10.40 11.13
N LEU A 19 8.10 -11.68 11.51
CA LEU A 19 9.20 -12.52 11.06
C LEU A 19 9.19 -12.69 9.55
N ILE A 20 8.03 -13.00 8.95
CA ILE A 20 7.92 -13.11 7.49
C ILE A 20 8.28 -11.77 6.84
N ARG A 21 7.78 -10.63 7.36
CA ARG A 21 8.14 -9.30 6.86
C ARG A 21 9.64 -9.03 6.96
N LEU A 22 10.29 -9.47 8.04
CA LEU A 22 11.73 -9.32 8.23
C LEU A 22 12.51 -10.14 7.19
N ILE A 23 12.08 -11.37 6.92
CA ILE A 23 12.68 -12.22 5.88
C ILE A 23 12.51 -11.54 4.51
N LEU A 24 11.30 -11.10 4.17
CA LEU A 24 11.04 -10.39 2.91
C LEU A 24 11.87 -9.10 2.80
N ALA A 25 11.98 -8.31 3.86
CA ALA A 25 12.81 -7.09 3.87
C ALA A 25 14.29 -7.42 3.64
N SER A 26 14.79 -8.49 4.26
CA SER A 26 16.16 -8.94 4.09
C SER A 26 16.43 -9.37 2.64
N LEU A 27 15.49 -10.08 2.02
CA LEU A 27 15.58 -10.48 0.61
C LEU A 27 15.56 -9.27 -0.35
N VAL A 28 14.76 -8.23 -0.06
CA VAL A 28 14.79 -6.98 -0.83
C VAL A 28 16.15 -6.31 -0.74
N ILE A 29 16.71 -6.17 0.46
CA ILE A 29 18.04 -5.57 0.68
C ILE A 29 19.09 -6.35 -0.10
N LEU A 30 19.06 -7.68 0.03
CA LEU A 30 19.95 -8.59 -0.68
C LEU A 30 19.87 -8.35 -2.19
N SER A 31 18.68 -8.43 -2.79
CA SER A 31 18.49 -8.17 -4.23
C SER A 31 19.04 -6.80 -4.66
N HIS A 32 18.82 -5.76 -3.87
CA HIS A 32 19.37 -4.42 -4.16
C HIS A 32 20.90 -4.39 -4.11
N CYS A 33 21.56 -5.16 -3.24
CA CYS A 33 23.02 -5.31 -3.28
C CYS A 33 23.49 -5.86 -4.63
N TRP A 34 22.81 -6.87 -5.19
CA TRP A 34 23.14 -7.41 -6.52
C TRP A 34 22.92 -6.37 -7.62
N ILE A 35 21.80 -5.64 -7.59
CA ILE A 35 21.52 -4.56 -8.56
C ILE A 35 22.62 -3.50 -8.57
N LEU A 36 23.11 -3.11 -7.38
CA LEU A 36 24.15 -2.10 -7.23
C LEU A 36 25.54 -2.60 -7.66
N LEU A 37 25.91 -3.84 -7.33
CA LEU A 37 27.25 -4.40 -7.59
C LEU A 37 27.40 -4.95 -9.01
N GLY A 38 26.45 -5.76 -9.47
CA GLY A 38 26.57 -6.59 -10.67
C GLY A 38 25.43 -6.43 -11.67
N GLY A 39 24.31 -5.84 -11.26
CA GLY A 39 23.06 -5.76 -12.02
C GLY A 39 22.16 -6.97 -11.71
N VAL A 40 20.85 -6.83 -11.97
CA VAL A 40 19.85 -7.87 -11.66
C VAL A 40 20.17 -9.22 -12.31
N GLU A 41 20.77 -9.19 -13.50
CA GLU A 41 21.26 -10.35 -14.26
C GLU A 41 22.26 -11.24 -13.50
N THR A 42 22.97 -10.67 -12.52
CA THR A 42 23.97 -11.41 -11.72
C THR A 42 23.36 -12.09 -10.50
N GLU A 43 22.10 -11.80 -10.20
CA GLU A 43 21.40 -12.37 -9.06
C GLU A 43 21.10 -13.87 -9.31
N PRO A 44 21.34 -14.77 -8.33
CA PRO A 44 21.16 -16.21 -8.53
C PRO A 44 19.76 -16.62 -9.00
N LEU A 45 18.71 -16.00 -8.46
CA LEU A 45 17.33 -16.33 -8.84
C LEU A 45 17.01 -15.89 -10.27
N TYR A 46 17.49 -14.70 -10.65
CA TYR A 46 17.34 -14.19 -11.99
C TYR A 46 18.07 -15.08 -13.00
N ARG A 47 19.30 -15.50 -12.70
CA ARG A 47 20.06 -16.43 -13.56
C ARG A 47 19.40 -17.78 -13.76
N LEU A 48 18.66 -18.26 -12.75
CA LEU A 48 17.98 -19.56 -12.82
C LEU A 48 16.66 -19.48 -13.60
N THR A 49 15.94 -18.38 -13.47
CA THR A 49 14.55 -18.23 -13.99
C THR A 49 14.44 -17.37 -15.23
N GLY A 50 15.45 -16.54 -15.51
CA GLY A 50 15.52 -15.58 -16.60
C GLY A 50 14.65 -14.33 -16.44
N ASN A 51 13.74 -14.28 -15.45
CA ASN A 51 12.76 -13.19 -15.31
C ASN A 51 12.32 -12.89 -13.87
N LEU A 52 12.75 -13.67 -12.87
CA LEU A 52 12.38 -13.44 -11.46
C LEU A 52 13.60 -13.06 -10.64
N ASP A 53 13.50 -11.93 -9.94
CA ASP A 53 14.45 -11.52 -8.92
C ASP A 53 13.84 -11.61 -7.52
N LEU A 54 14.70 -11.74 -6.51
CA LEU A 54 14.36 -11.87 -5.10
C LEU A 54 13.63 -10.61 -4.60
N GLY A 55 13.96 -9.44 -5.14
CA GLY A 55 13.27 -8.18 -4.85
C GLY A 55 11.81 -8.24 -5.27
N GLY A 56 11.53 -8.59 -6.52
CA GLY A 56 10.19 -8.74 -7.09
C GLY A 56 9.34 -9.75 -6.31
N VAL A 57 9.88 -10.95 -6.05
CA VAL A 57 9.18 -11.98 -5.25
C VAL A 57 8.86 -11.46 -3.85
N SER A 58 9.80 -10.76 -3.22
CA SER A 58 9.62 -10.24 -1.87
C SER A 58 8.56 -9.14 -1.80
N VAL A 59 8.55 -8.24 -2.79
CA VAL A 59 7.53 -7.18 -2.91
C VAL A 59 6.13 -7.77 -3.10
N ILE A 60 5.99 -8.81 -3.92
CA ILE A 60 4.73 -9.56 -4.06
C ILE A 60 4.28 -10.13 -2.71
N GLY A 61 5.21 -10.70 -1.93
CA GLY A 61 4.93 -11.18 -0.57
C GLY A 61 4.44 -10.07 0.36
N PHE A 62 5.07 -8.89 0.34
CA PHE A 62 4.63 -7.73 1.12
C PHE A 62 3.22 -7.28 0.74
N PHE A 63 2.91 -7.24 -0.56
CA PHE A 63 1.59 -6.90 -1.05
C PHE A 63 0.54 -7.91 -0.63
N PHE A 64 0.85 -9.21 -0.65
CA PHE A 64 -0.05 -10.26 -0.20
C PHE A 64 -0.40 -10.12 1.29
N ILE A 65 0.62 -9.98 2.16
CA ILE A 65 0.42 -9.79 3.60
C ILE A 65 -0.35 -8.51 3.89
N SER A 66 -0.02 -7.42 3.19
CA SER A 66 -0.70 -6.14 3.35
C SER A 66 -2.16 -6.26 2.94
N GLY A 67 -2.46 -6.88 1.78
CA GLY A 67 -3.81 -7.16 1.31
C GLY A 67 -4.66 -7.93 2.34
N TYR A 68 -4.09 -8.99 2.92
CA TYR A 68 -4.76 -9.75 3.99
C TYR A 68 -5.13 -8.87 5.20
N LEU A 69 -4.19 -8.05 5.70
CA LEU A 69 -4.43 -7.16 6.84
C LEU A 69 -5.44 -6.05 6.52
N ILE A 70 -5.36 -5.50 5.32
CA ILE A 70 -6.28 -4.47 4.84
C ILE A 70 -7.69 -5.04 4.78
N LEU A 71 -7.89 -6.21 4.18
CA LEU A 71 -9.18 -6.88 4.12
C LEU A 71 -9.72 -7.21 5.52
N LYS A 72 -8.87 -7.75 6.41
CA LYS A 72 -9.22 -8.04 7.81
C LYS A 72 -9.68 -6.79 8.57
N SER A 73 -9.09 -5.63 8.27
CA SER A 73 -9.52 -4.34 8.84
C SER A 73 -10.78 -3.78 8.15
N GLY A 74 -10.90 -3.97 6.84
CA GLY A 74 -12.04 -3.57 6.01
C GLY A 74 -13.30 -4.38 6.29
N LEU A 75 -13.22 -5.55 6.92
CA LEU A 75 -14.42 -6.26 7.39
C LEU A 75 -14.95 -5.69 8.71
N ARG A 76 -14.15 -4.96 9.49
CA ARG A 76 -14.51 -4.46 10.84
C ARG A 76 -14.97 -3.00 10.88
N TRP A 77 -14.76 -2.25 9.80
CA TRP A 77 -15.08 -0.83 9.75
C TRP A 77 -16.59 -0.53 9.85
N SER A 78 -16.93 0.54 10.57
CA SER A 78 -18.29 1.08 10.66
C SER A 78 -18.57 2.10 9.54
N SER A 79 -17.65 3.04 9.32
CA SER A 79 -17.79 4.14 8.34
C SER A 79 -16.71 4.12 7.25
N PRO A 80 -17.06 4.33 5.97
CA PRO A 80 -16.10 4.38 4.88
C PRO A 80 -15.17 5.60 4.93
N GLN A 81 -15.66 6.73 5.42
CA GLN A 81 -14.88 7.96 5.56
C GLN A 81 -13.69 7.75 6.51
N HIS A 82 -13.94 7.08 7.64
CA HIS A 82 -12.91 6.78 8.63
C HIS A 82 -11.81 5.87 8.07
N TYR A 83 -12.17 4.90 7.22
CA TYR A 83 -11.19 4.01 6.59
C TYR A 83 -10.28 4.74 5.61
N VAL A 84 -10.84 5.64 4.78
CA VAL A 84 -10.04 6.44 3.84
C VAL A 84 -9.16 7.41 4.61
N ALA A 85 -9.72 8.15 5.56
CA ALA A 85 -8.98 9.14 6.35
C ALA A 85 -7.79 8.51 7.08
N ALA A 86 -7.98 7.38 7.76
CA ALA A 86 -6.89 6.68 8.45
C ALA A 86 -5.75 6.24 7.52
N ARG A 87 -6.04 5.91 6.26
CA ARG A 87 -5.05 5.48 5.26
C ARG A 87 -4.40 6.66 4.55
N ALA A 88 -5.15 7.71 4.29
CA ALA A 88 -4.63 8.95 3.76
C ALA A 88 -3.61 9.56 4.73
N LEU A 89 -3.95 9.64 6.02
CA LEU A 89 -3.03 10.12 7.07
C LEU A 89 -1.79 9.24 7.26
N ARG A 90 -1.82 7.99 6.80
CA ARG A 90 -0.66 7.09 6.81
C ARG A 90 0.29 7.36 5.64
N ILE A 91 -0.23 7.60 4.44
CA ILE A 91 0.60 7.73 3.22
C ILE A 91 1.01 9.18 2.96
N PHE A 92 0.06 10.12 2.93
CA PHE A 92 0.30 11.47 2.42
C PHE A 92 1.32 12.27 3.25
N PRO A 93 1.32 12.22 4.60
CA PRO A 93 2.32 12.97 5.37
C PRO A 93 3.76 12.50 5.10
N ALA A 94 3.97 11.19 5.05
CA ALA A 94 5.27 10.60 4.76
C ALA A 94 5.70 10.86 3.30
N LEU A 95 4.77 10.76 2.36
CA LEU A 95 5.00 11.06 0.94
C LEU A 95 5.41 12.52 0.75
N LEU A 96 4.65 13.47 1.33
CA LEU A 96 4.95 14.89 1.22
C LEU A 96 6.33 15.20 1.80
N LEU A 97 6.64 14.69 2.99
CA LEU A 97 7.94 14.87 3.61
C LEU A 97 9.06 14.29 2.74
N SER A 98 8.89 13.07 2.23
CA SER A 98 9.88 12.43 1.37
C SER A 98 10.12 13.19 0.07
N VAL A 99 9.05 13.67 -0.59
CA VAL A 99 9.15 14.48 -1.82
C VAL A 99 9.89 15.79 -1.55
N VAL A 100 9.54 16.49 -0.47
CA VAL A 100 10.20 17.75 -0.09
C VAL A 100 11.67 17.52 0.23
N LEU A 101 12.01 16.49 1.02
CA LEU A 101 13.40 16.18 1.33
C LEU A 101 14.19 15.80 0.08
N CYS A 102 13.66 14.97 -0.80
CA CYS A 102 14.33 14.62 -2.05
C CYS A 102 14.51 15.83 -2.98
N ALA A 103 13.48 16.65 -3.17
CA ALA A 103 13.50 17.74 -4.15
C ALA A 103 14.22 19.00 -3.68
N VAL A 104 14.11 19.33 -2.38
CA VAL A 104 14.60 20.59 -1.82
C VAL A 104 15.92 20.41 -1.07
N VAL A 105 16.13 19.24 -0.45
CA VAL A 105 17.37 18.97 0.28
C VAL A 105 18.32 18.16 -0.59
N LEU A 106 17.95 16.96 -1.03
CA LEU A 106 18.88 16.10 -1.76
C LEU A 106 19.19 16.64 -3.17
N GLY A 107 18.17 17.13 -3.88
CA GLY A 107 18.29 17.63 -5.25
C GLY A 107 19.37 18.72 -5.42
N PRO A 108 19.31 19.85 -4.71
CA PRO A 108 20.30 20.92 -4.84
C PRO A 108 21.72 20.53 -4.44
N PHE A 109 21.89 19.55 -3.54
CA PHE A 109 23.22 19.07 -3.12
C PHE A 109 23.83 18.06 -4.10
N ALA A 110 23.00 17.29 -4.81
CA ALA A 110 23.44 16.22 -5.68
C ALA A 110 23.29 16.52 -7.18
N THR A 111 22.67 17.64 -7.55
CA THR A 111 22.47 18.04 -8.94
C THR A 111 23.73 18.66 -9.54
N LYS A 112 23.98 18.37 -10.82
CA LYS A 112 25.00 19.03 -11.64
C LYS A 112 24.53 20.33 -12.29
N LEU A 113 23.23 20.63 -12.22
CA LEU A 113 22.65 21.84 -12.79
C LEU A 113 22.89 23.04 -11.86
N SER A 114 22.85 24.25 -12.42
CA SER A 114 22.77 25.45 -11.60
C SER A 114 21.46 25.45 -10.80
N ILE A 115 21.43 26.03 -9.60
CA ILE A 115 20.22 26.07 -8.76
C ILE A 115 19.02 26.71 -9.51
N PRO A 116 19.17 27.83 -10.23
CA PRO A 116 18.07 28.40 -11.00
C PRO A 116 17.53 27.43 -12.07
N ASP A 117 18.43 26.78 -12.82
CA ASP A 117 18.03 25.84 -13.89
C ASP A 117 17.37 24.58 -13.32
N TYR A 118 17.82 24.11 -12.15
CA TYR A 118 17.24 22.98 -11.44
C TYR A 118 15.81 23.29 -10.96
N VAL A 119 15.59 24.46 -10.35
CA VAL A 119 14.28 24.85 -9.81
C VAL A 119 13.26 25.13 -10.91
N LEU A 120 13.70 25.76 -12.01
CA LEU A 120 12.85 26.06 -13.17
C LEU A 120 12.60 24.83 -14.06
N ASN A 121 13.30 23.72 -13.81
CA ASN A 121 13.16 22.51 -14.62
C ASN A 121 11.74 21.91 -14.50
N PRO A 122 11.07 21.60 -15.63
CA PRO A 122 9.77 20.93 -15.62
C PRO A 122 9.77 19.60 -14.86
N LEU A 123 10.88 18.85 -14.87
CA LEU A 123 11.00 17.57 -14.15
C LEU A 123 10.99 17.76 -12.64
N THR A 124 11.63 18.81 -12.12
CA THR A 124 11.56 19.17 -10.69
C THR A 124 10.14 19.49 -10.28
N ARG A 125 9.39 20.24 -11.12
CA ARG A 125 7.98 20.52 -10.87
C ARG A 125 7.10 19.26 -10.94
N GLN A 126 7.34 18.37 -11.89
CA GLN A 126 6.64 17.09 -12.01
C GLN A 126 6.90 16.18 -10.80
N PHE A 127 8.10 16.25 -10.23
CA PHE A 127 8.44 15.50 -9.02
C PHE A 127 7.55 15.90 -7.81
N PHE A 128 7.12 17.16 -7.71
CA PHE A 128 6.12 17.54 -6.69
C PHE A 128 4.72 16.99 -7.00
N TRP A 129 4.38 16.82 -8.29
CA TRP A 129 3.09 16.29 -8.70
C TRP A 129 2.88 14.83 -8.31
N GLN A 130 3.95 14.07 -8.09
CA GLN A 130 3.85 12.67 -7.62
C GLN A 130 3.22 12.54 -6.23
N ALA A 131 3.11 13.64 -5.47
CA ALA A 131 2.32 13.70 -4.25
C ALA A 131 0.83 13.34 -4.47
N THR A 132 0.35 13.40 -5.71
CA THR A 132 -1.01 12.98 -6.10
C THR A 132 -1.17 11.48 -6.34
N LEU A 133 -0.08 10.69 -6.25
CA LEU A 133 -0.03 9.25 -6.55
C LEU A 133 -0.48 8.85 -7.98
N HIS A 134 -0.67 9.82 -8.88
CA HIS A 134 -1.12 9.56 -10.25
C HIS A 134 -0.01 9.03 -11.15
N LYS A 135 1.18 9.63 -11.05
CA LYS A 135 2.41 9.21 -11.74
C LYS A 135 3.58 9.41 -10.82
N VAL A 136 4.44 8.38 -10.71
CA VAL A 136 5.63 8.41 -9.87
C VAL A 136 6.84 8.71 -10.75
N HIS A 137 7.58 9.77 -10.40
CA HIS A 137 8.84 10.12 -11.04
C HIS A 137 9.97 9.70 -10.12
N LEU A 138 10.79 8.76 -10.55
CA LEU A 138 11.85 8.20 -9.70
C LEU A 138 13.15 9.02 -9.79
N ALA A 139 13.35 9.80 -10.84
CA ALA A 139 14.58 10.56 -11.11
C ALA A 139 14.37 12.08 -11.03
N LEU A 140 15.44 12.79 -10.65
CA LEU A 140 15.51 14.26 -10.63
C LEU A 140 16.49 14.77 -11.69
N PRO A 141 16.26 15.98 -12.24
CA PRO A 141 17.16 16.53 -13.26
C PRO A 141 18.54 16.82 -12.68
N GLY A 142 19.57 16.27 -13.32
CA GLY A 142 20.96 16.49 -12.96
C GLY A 142 21.45 15.72 -11.73
N VAL A 143 20.58 14.95 -11.05
CA VAL A 143 20.92 14.18 -9.85
C VAL A 143 21.37 12.77 -10.24
N PHE A 144 22.47 12.30 -9.65
CA PHE A 144 23.05 10.96 -9.89
C PHE A 144 23.35 10.64 -11.37
N GLN A 145 23.72 11.64 -12.18
CA GLN A 145 24.08 11.43 -13.60
C GLN A 145 25.33 10.57 -13.81
N ASP A 146 26.24 10.52 -12.83
CA ASP A 146 27.43 9.65 -12.86
C ASP A 146 27.16 8.24 -12.31
N GLY A 147 25.95 7.99 -11.82
CA GLY A 147 25.53 6.69 -11.30
C GLY A 147 25.51 5.67 -12.44
N ARG A 148 26.36 4.65 -12.36
CA ARG A 148 26.51 3.62 -13.41
C ARG A 148 25.22 2.85 -13.74
N ARG A 149 24.21 2.84 -12.86
CA ARG A 149 23.00 2.01 -13.02
C ARG A 149 21.68 2.61 -12.54
N LEU A 150 21.67 3.50 -11.55
CA LEU A 150 20.43 4.05 -11.00
C LEU A 150 20.51 5.58 -10.98
N GLN A 151 19.65 6.21 -11.77
CA GLN A 151 19.38 7.65 -11.72
C GLN A 151 18.18 7.95 -10.81
N GLU A 152 17.63 6.92 -10.18
CA GLU A 152 16.47 7.00 -9.30
C GLU A 152 16.89 7.53 -7.93
N VAL A 153 16.30 8.65 -7.53
CA VAL A 153 16.49 9.27 -6.22
C VAL A 153 15.67 8.56 -5.15
N ASN A 154 14.54 7.99 -5.52
CA ASN A 154 13.63 7.34 -4.58
C ASN A 154 12.89 6.18 -5.26
N ALA A 155 13.61 5.07 -5.47
CA ALA A 155 13.06 3.87 -6.08
C ALA A 155 11.79 3.35 -5.36
N PRO A 156 11.74 3.21 -4.01
CA PRO A 156 10.59 2.61 -3.33
C PRO A 156 9.25 3.34 -3.56
N LEU A 157 9.26 4.57 -4.05
CA LEU A 157 8.05 5.36 -4.27
C LEU A 157 7.09 4.71 -5.28
N TRP A 158 7.58 3.84 -6.17
CA TRP A 158 6.75 3.13 -7.15
C TRP A 158 5.70 2.20 -6.51
N THR A 159 5.89 1.76 -5.27
CA THR A 159 4.93 0.85 -4.60
C THR A 159 3.70 1.58 -4.06
N LEU A 160 3.76 2.90 -3.86
CA LEU A 160 2.69 3.67 -3.22
C LEU A 160 1.38 3.74 -4.04
N PRO A 161 1.40 3.98 -5.37
CA PRO A 161 0.19 3.90 -6.18
C PRO A 161 -0.47 2.52 -6.09
N THR A 162 0.33 1.45 -6.07
CA THR A 162 -0.17 0.08 -5.91
C THR A 162 -0.80 -0.15 -4.55
N GLU A 163 -0.22 0.39 -3.47
CA GLU A 163 -0.83 0.35 -2.14
C GLU A 163 -2.17 1.11 -2.11
N TRP A 164 -2.23 2.27 -2.76
CA TRP A 164 -3.45 3.07 -2.87
C TRP A 164 -4.56 2.36 -3.64
N THR A 165 -4.23 1.72 -4.77
CA THR A 165 -5.23 0.94 -5.54
C THR A 165 -5.74 -0.25 -4.73
N MET A 166 -4.89 -0.94 -3.97
CA MET A 166 -5.36 -2.00 -3.07
C MET A 166 -6.35 -1.49 -2.02
N TYR A 167 -6.11 -0.31 -1.45
CA TYR A 167 -7.05 0.30 -0.50
C TYR A 167 -8.41 0.59 -1.11
N THR A 168 -8.45 1.12 -2.33
CA THR A 168 -9.70 1.45 -3.04
C THR A 168 -10.42 0.19 -3.55
N THR A 169 -9.68 -0.85 -3.98
CA THR A 169 -10.27 -2.15 -4.33
C THR A 169 -10.95 -2.80 -3.13
N VAL A 170 -10.28 -2.89 -1.97
CA VAL A 170 -10.89 -3.49 -0.77
C VAL A 170 -12.10 -2.70 -0.29
N MET A 171 -12.02 -1.37 -0.29
CA MET A 171 -13.17 -0.48 -0.02
C MET A 171 -14.37 -0.88 -0.89
N THR A 172 -14.16 -1.00 -2.19
CA THR A 172 -15.22 -1.33 -3.17
C THR A 172 -15.82 -2.70 -2.87
N ILE A 173 -14.98 -3.72 -2.64
CA ILE A 173 -15.42 -5.08 -2.30
C ILE A 173 -16.26 -5.07 -1.02
N CYS A 174 -15.79 -4.40 0.04
CA CYS A 174 -16.50 -4.34 1.32
C CYS A 174 -17.83 -3.58 1.22
N LEU A 175 -17.92 -2.53 0.41
CA LEU A 175 -19.17 -1.81 0.15
C LEU A 175 -20.16 -2.66 -0.63
N LEU A 176 -19.72 -3.36 -1.68
CA LEU A 176 -20.55 -4.30 -2.44
C LEU A 176 -21.08 -5.43 -1.56
N HIS A 177 -20.24 -5.97 -0.68
CA HIS A 177 -20.64 -6.99 0.29
C HIS A 177 -21.72 -6.47 1.25
N LYS A 178 -21.52 -5.29 1.85
CA LYS A 178 -22.52 -4.66 2.74
C LYS A 178 -23.84 -4.35 2.01
N TRP A 179 -23.76 -3.86 0.78
CA TRP A 179 -24.93 -3.57 -0.06
C TRP A 179 -25.74 -4.84 -0.35
N ARG A 180 -25.09 -5.93 -0.78
CA ARG A 180 -25.75 -7.22 -1.01
C ARG A 180 -26.46 -7.74 0.25
N PHE A 181 -25.81 -7.68 1.41
CA PHE A 181 -26.41 -8.09 2.69
C PHE A 181 -27.53 -7.15 3.18
N SER A 182 -27.55 -5.89 2.74
CA SER A 182 -28.64 -4.97 3.04
C SER A 182 -29.89 -5.31 2.23
N LEU A 183 -29.72 -5.66 0.95
CA LEU A 183 -30.82 -6.05 0.06
C LEU A 183 -31.54 -7.31 0.54
N ASP A 184 -30.78 -8.31 0.99
CA ASP A 184 -31.33 -9.57 1.51
C ASP A 184 -32.18 -9.34 2.79
N ARG A 185 -31.71 -8.44 3.68
CA ARG A 185 -32.48 -8.05 4.88
C ARG A 185 -33.73 -7.22 4.57
N SER A 186 -33.74 -6.42 3.50
CA SER A 186 -34.96 -5.74 3.06
C SER A 186 -35.98 -6.68 2.43
N ALA A 187 -35.53 -7.79 1.81
CA ALA A 187 -36.42 -8.82 1.26
C ALA A 187 -37.11 -9.66 2.36
N TRP A 188 -36.49 -9.76 3.54
CA TRP A 188 -36.98 -10.51 4.70
C TRP A 188 -37.53 -9.63 5.85
N ARG A 189 -38.16 -8.49 5.56
CA ARG A 189 -39.00 -7.82 6.58
C ARG A 189 -40.39 -8.46 6.56
N PRO A 190 -40.74 -9.42 7.44
CA PRO A 190 -42.14 -9.73 7.65
C PRO A 190 -42.81 -8.44 8.11
N ALA A 191 -43.92 -8.10 7.45
CA ALA A 191 -44.77 -6.97 7.82
C ALA A 191 -45.02 -7.05 9.33
N ARG A 192 -44.43 -6.11 10.07
CA ARG A 192 -44.63 -5.98 11.51
C ARG A 192 -46.05 -5.44 11.66
N GLN A 193 -47.04 -6.34 11.59
CA GLN A 193 -48.43 -6.01 11.84
C GLN A 193 -48.51 -5.39 13.23
N SER A 194 -49.11 -4.21 13.25
CA SER A 194 -49.52 -3.44 14.40
C SER A 194 -50.32 -4.30 15.37
N PHE A 195 -49.69 -4.81 16.44
CA PHE A 195 -50.42 -5.20 17.63
C PHE A 195 -50.56 -3.96 18.52
N SER A 196 -51.69 -3.28 18.36
CA SER A 196 -52.19 -2.28 19.32
C SER A 196 -52.44 -2.98 20.66
N PRO A 197 -51.87 -2.51 21.79
CA PRO A 197 -52.23 -3.02 23.11
C PRO A 197 -53.51 -2.31 23.54
N SER A 198 -54.63 -2.68 22.94
CA SER A 198 -55.97 -2.31 23.38
C SER A 198 -56.70 -3.57 23.81
N CYS A 199 -57.11 -3.58 25.08
CA CYS A 199 -57.83 -4.62 25.83
C CYS A 199 -56.95 -5.67 26.53
N LEU A 200 -56.75 -5.48 27.84
CA LEU A 200 -57.31 -6.36 28.88
C LEU A 200 -57.10 -5.72 30.26
N ARG A 201 -58.05 -4.84 30.59
CA ARG A 201 -58.47 -4.56 31.96
C ARG A 201 -59.67 -5.49 32.19
N CYS A 202 -59.55 -6.50 33.04
CA CYS A 202 -60.65 -7.07 33.86
C CYS A 202 -60.18 -8.28 34.68
N ARG A 203 -60.31 -8.10 36.01
CA ARG A 203 -60.31 -9.06 37.13
C ARG A 203 -59.00 -9.70 37.55
#